data_AF-A0A238W7P2-F1
#
_entry.id   AF-A0A238W7P2-F1
#
_cell.length_a   1.000
_cell.length_b   1.000
_cell.length_c   1.000
_cell.angle_alpha   90.00
_cell.angle_beta   90.00
_cell.angle_gamma   90.00
#
_symmetry.space_group_name_H-M   'P 1'
#
loop_
_entity.id
_entity.type
_entity.pdbx_description
1 polymer ?
#
loop_
_entity_poly.entity_id
_entity_poly.type
_entity_poly.pdbx_seq_one_letter_code
_entity_poly.pdbx_strand_id
1 'polypeptide(L)'
;MSAVGPVSGATTAGFGHKPYTPPSAARDSTSRDDGRRRRPLDWHQVLTELEGEVLAAEETMARGRAEEIAAWGRRSTDWVPPTGLGPVPDDLRERAARLLQHQLAVAEALVERITQSQKQRDLAARMSYGPSRPVASFIDQAL
;
A
#
# COMPACT_ATOMS: atom_id res chain seq x y z
N MET A 1 14.43 29.81 36.13
CA MET A 1 15.64 30.02 36.94
C MET A 1 16.78 29.33 36.22
N SER A 2 17.59 30.10 35.49
CA SER A 2 18.81 29.64 34.81
C SER A 2 19.97 29.61 35.79
N ALA A 3 20.89 28.65 35.63
CA ALA A 3 22.25 28.78 36.12
C ALA A 3 23.22 28.27 35.05
N VAL A 4 24.09 29.17 34.62
CA VAL A 4 25.20 28.99 33.69
C VAL A 4 26.49 28.97 34.52
N GLY A 5 27.34 27.96 34.29
CA GLY A 5 28.80 27.97 34.45
C GLY A 5 29.39 27.98 35.88
N PRO A 6 30.69 27.67 36.06
CA PRO A 6 31.75 27.90 35.07
C PRO A 6 32.68 26.71 34.74
N VAL A 7 33.41 26.93 33.66
CA VAL A 7 34.55 26.16 33.15
C VAL A 7 35.75 26.27 34.11
N SER A 8 36.51 25.20 34.24
CA SER A 8 37.91 25.23 34.69
C SER A 8 38.69 24.27 33.83
N GLY A 9 39.63 24.82 33.05
CA GLY A 9 40.63 24.06 32.33
C GLY A 9 41.85 23.82 33.21
N ALA A 10 42.54 22.71 32.96
CA ALA A 10 43.97 22.59 33.24
C ALA A 10 44.55 21.49 32.34
N THR A 11 45.50 21.90 31.49
CA THR A 11 46.38 21.03 30.74
C THR A 11 47.49 20.53 31.66
N THR A 12 47.83 19.24 31.58
CA THR A 12 49.24 18.85 31.68
C THR A 12 49.46 17.53 30.95
N ALA A 13 50.55 17.52 30.19
CA ALA A 13 51.03 16.42 29.41
C ALA A 13 51.64 15.34 30.33
N GLY A 14 51.21 14.10 30.13
CA GLY A 14 51.84 12.91 30.71
C GLY A 14 52.12 11.92 29.60
N PHE A 15 53.37 11.93 29.11
CA PHE A 15 53.90 10.92 28.21
C PHE A 15 53.90 9.55 28.92
N GLY A 16 52.96 8.69 28.55
CA GLY A 16 52.92 7.28 28.95
C GLY A 16 53.11 6.41 27.71
N HIS A 17 54.24 5.69 27.68
CA HIS A 17 54.64 4.77 26.62
C HIS A 17 53.57 3.67 26.44
N LYS A 18 52.82 3.70 25.32
CA LYS A 18 51.93 2.60 24.94
C LYS A 18 52.72 1.58 24.13
N PRO A 19 52.68 0.28 24.46
CA PRO A 19 53.29 -0.73 23.62
C PRO A 19 52.64 -0.69 22.24
N TYR A 20 53.47 -0.83 21.21
CA TYR A 20 53.05 -0.95 19.82
C TYR A 20 52.11 -2.14 19.68
N THR A 21 50.82 -1.87 19.56
CA THR A 21 49.83 -2.83 19.05
C THR A 21 49.96 -2.80 17.53
N PRO A 22 50.32 -3.91 16.86
CA PRO A 22 50.32 -3.93 15.40
C PRO A 22 48.91 -3.58 14.90
N PRO A 23 48.77 -2.90 13.75
CA PRO A 23 47.45 -2.68 13.19
C PRO A 23 46.81 -4.05 12.94
N SER A 24 45.80 -4.40 13.74
CA SER A 24 44.77 -5.34 13.32
C SER A 24 44.40 -4.90 11.91
N ALA A 25 44.70 -5.76 10.93
CA ALA A 25 44.33 -5.55 9.56
C ALA A 25 42.91 -4.98 9.61
N ALA A 26 42.79 -3.73 9.18
CA ALA A 26 41.54 -3.18 8.72
C ALA A 26 41.13 -4.12 7.59
N ARG A 27 40.49 -5.24 7.96
CA ARG A 27 39.38 -5.79 7.22
C ARG A 27 38.35 -4.70 7.35
N ASP A 28 38.56 -3.71 6.49
CA ASP A 28 37.54 -3.12 5.67
C ASP A 28 36.61 -4.28 5.25
N SER A 29 35.72 -4.67 6.16
CA SER A 29 34.45 -5.25 5.83
C SER A 29 33.62 -4.11 5.26
N THR A 30 34.12 -3.48 4.18
CA THR A 30 33.44 -3.42 2.90
C THR A 30 32.12 -4.15 3.01
N SER A 31 31.05 -3.37 3.17
CA SER A 31 29.79 -3.52 2.42
C SER A 31 29.77 -4.80 1.58
N ARG A 32 29.59 -5.94 2.26
CA ARG A 32 29.49 -7.27 1.65
C ARG A 32 28.25 -7.94 2.20
N ASP A 33 27.13 -7.22 2.12
CA ASP A 33 25.83 -7.84 1.88
C ASP A 33 24.86 -6.91 1.11
N ASP A 34 25.36 -5.94 0.33
CA ASP A 34 24.53 -5.15 -0.61
C ASP A 34 24.24 -5.92 -1.92
N GLY A 35 24.46 -7.23 -1.92
CA GLY A 35 24.62 -8.01 -3.14
C GLY A 35 23.96 -9.37 -3.09
N ARG A 36 22.88 -9.53 -2.31
CA ARG A 36 21.89 -10.59 -2.53
C ARG A 36 21.25 -10.31 -3.88
N ARG A 37 21.97 -10.65 -4.95
CA ARG A 37 21.64 -10.46 -6.37
C ARG A 37 20.14 -10.68 -6.52
N ARG A 38 19.38 -9.58 -6.60
CA ARG A 38 17.95 -9.60 -6.86
C ARG A 38 17.85 -10.37 -8.17
N ARG A 39 17.46 -11.64 -8.09
CA ARG A 39 17.31 -12.50 -9.26
C ARG A 39 16.37 -11.71 -10.19
N PRO A 40 16.74 -11.46 -11.46
CA PRO A 40 15.84 -10.79 -12.39
C PRO A 40 14.51 -11.52 -12.29
N LEU A 41 13.43 -10.79 -11.96
CA LEU A 41 12.11 -11.39 -11.96
C LEU A 41 11.86 -11.90 -13.39
N ASP A 42 11.22 -13.06 -13.49
CA ASP A 42 10.88 -13.63 -14.78
C ASP A 42 9.57 -13.01 -15.28
N TRP A 43 9.60 -12.42 -16.48
CA TRP A 43 8.42 -11.84 -17.12
C TRP A 43 7.26 -12.85 -17.24
N HIS A 44 7.56 -14.13 -17.46
CA HIS A 44 6.51 -15.16 -17.51
C HIS A 44 5.78 -15.28 -16.18
N GLN A 45 6.54 -15.35 -15.08
CA GLN A 45 5.98 -15.50 -13.75
C GLN A 45 5.13 -14.27 -13.38
N VAL A 46 5.65 -13.07 -13.64
CA VAL A 46 4.92 -11.83 -13.35
C VAL A 46 3.62 -11.74 -14.14
N LEU A 47 3.63 -12.05 -15.44
CA LEU A 47 2.40 -12.03 -16.24
C LEU A 47 1.38 -13.08 -15.75
N THR A 48 1.84 -14.27 -15.36
CA THR A 48 0.95 -15.30 -14.79
C THR A 48 0.35 -14.88 -13.44
N GLU A 49 1.14 -14.23 -12.58
CA GLU A 49 0.62 -13.70 -11.31
C GLU A 49 -0.43 -12.61 -11.55
N LEU A 50 -0.16 -11.67 -12.46
CA LEU A 50 -1.10 -10.61 -12.83
C LEU A 50 -2.39 -11.15 -13.47
N GLU A 51 -2.30 -12.16 -14.33
CA GLU A 51 -3.47 -12.88 -14.87
C GLU A 51 -4.31 -13.52 -13.75
N GLY A 52 -3.64 -14.14 -12.77
CA GLY A 52 -4.31 -14.71 -11.60
C GLY A 52 -5.05 -13.66 -10.76
N GLU A 53 -4.47 -12.47 -10.59
CA GLU A 53 -5.14 -11.37 -9.89
C GLU A 53 -6.40 -10.89 -10.62
N VAL A 54 -6.36 -10.80 -11.95
CA VAL A 54 -7.54 -10.43 -12.76
C VAL A 54 -8.65 -11.45 -12.59
N LEU A 55 -8.34 -12.74 -12.71
CA LEU A 55 -9.32 -13.81 -12.52
C LEU A 55 -9.91 -13.81 -11.10
N ALA A 56 -9.09 -13.52 -10.08
CA ALA A 56 -9.57 -13.40 -8.71
C ALA A 56 -10.52 -12.22 -8.52
N ALA A 57 -10.28 -11.09 -9.19
CA ALA A 57 -11.17 -9.93 -9.18
C ALA A 57 -12.50 -10.26 -9.86
N GLU A 58 -12.47 -10.89 -11.03
CA GLU A 58 -13.67 -11.33 -11.75
C GLU A 58 -14.52 -12.30 -10.93
N GLU A 59 -13.89 -13.31 -10.33
CA GLU A 59 -14.58 -14.28 -9.47
C GLU A 59 -15.20 -13.60 -8.24
N THR A 60 -14.51 -12.61 -7.65
CA THR A 60 -15.07 -11.82 -6.54
C THR A 60 -16.31 -11.05 -6.98
N MET A 61 -16.29 -10.46 -8.18
CA MET A 61 -17.45 -9.76 -8.75
C MET A 61 -18.60 -10.71 -9.08
N ALA A 62 -18.30 -11.90 -9.61
CA ALA A 62 -19.30 -12.92 -9.94
C ALA A 62 -20.07 -13.40 -8.71
N ARG A 63 -19.38 -13.51 -7.55
CA ARG A 63 -20.01 -13.84 -6.26
C ARG A 63 -20.88 -12.72 -5.68
N GLY A 64 -20.73 -11.48 -6.17
CA GLY A 64 -21.57 -10.34 -5.78
C GLY A 64 -21.39 -9.85 -4.34
N ARG A 65 -20.31 -10.24 -3.64
CA ARG A 65 -20.08 -9.81 -2.25
C ARG A 65 -19.50 -8.40 -2.20
N ALA A 66 -20.38 -7.42 -1.97
CA ALA A 66 -20.07 -5.99 -2.01
C ALA A 66 -18.86 -5.56 -1.14
N GLU A 67 -18.66 -6.17 0.02
CA GLU A 67 -17.53 -5.84 0.90
C GLU A 67 -16.19 -6.31 0.35
N GLU A 68 -16.16 -7.48 -0.30
CA GLU A 68 -14.96 -8.03 -0.92
C GLU A 68 -14.61 -7.26 -2.19
N ILE A 69 -15.63 -6.89 -2.98
CA ILE A 69 -15.48 -6.00 -4.13
C ILE A 69 -14.89 -4.65 -3.67
N ALA A 70 -15.38 -4.08 -2.56
CA ALA A 70 -14.83 -2.85 -2.01
C ALA A 70 -13.39 -2.99 -1.48
N ALA A 71 -12.97 -4.20 -1.07
CA ALA A 71 -11.60 -4.45 -0.65
C ALA A 71 -10.61 -4.32 -1.82
N TRP A 72 -11.02 -4.66 -3.05
CA TRP A 72 -10.20 -4.47 -4.25
C TRP A 72 -9.89 -2.98 -4.51
N GLY A 73 -10.85 -2.08 -4.26
CA GLY A 73 -10.61 -0.63 -4.38
C GLY A 73 -9.59 -0.09 -3.37
N ARG A 74 -9.44 -0.73 -2.20
CA ARG A 74 -8.36 -0.39 -1.25
C ARG A 74 -7.03 -0.97 -1.72
N ARG A 75 -7.02 -2.24 -2.12
CA ARG A 75 -5.82 -2.92 -2.63
C ARG A 75 -5.20 -2.19 -3.82
N SER A 76 -6.01 -1.64 -4.73
CA SER A 76 -5.50 -0.91 -5.89
C SER A 76 -4.77 0.39 -5.52
N THR A 77 -5.09 1.00 -4.37
CA THR A 77 -4.40 2.19 -3.87
C THR A 77 -2.97 1.86 -3.42
N ASP A 78 -2.76 0.66 -2.90
CA ASP A 78 -1.47 0.18 -2.40
C ASP A 78 -0.67 -0.60 -3.46
N TRP A 79 -1.17 -0.69 -4.69
CA TRP A 79 -0.54 -1.49 -5.74
C TRP A 79 0.76 -0.86 -6.21
N VAL A 80 1.83 -1.66 -6.21
CA VAL A 80 3.16 -1.26 -6.69
C VAL A 80 3.51 -2.10 -7.90
N PRO A 81 3.85 -1.49 -9.05
CA PRO A 81 4.22 -2.24 -10.23
C PRO A 81 5.53 -3.00 -10.01
N PRO A 82 5.68 -4.20 -10.60
CA PRO A 82 6.91 -4.98 -10.48
C PRO A 82 8.07 -4.23 -11.16
N THR A 83 9.20 -4.15 -10.47
CA THR A 83 10.39 -3.42 -10.93
C THR A 83 11.58 -4.37 -11.13
N GLY A 84 12.57 -3.95 -11.92
CA GLY A 84 13.79 -4.74 -12.17
C GLY A 84 13.63 -5.89 -13.17
N LEU A 85 12.57 -5.87 -13.98
CA LEU A 85 12.26 -6.86 -15.01
C LEU A 85 12.98 -6.63 -16.36
N GLY A 86 13.51 -5.43 -16.60
CA GLY A 86 13.98 -5.03 -17.92
C GLY A 86 12.82 -4.83 -18.91
N PRO A 87 13.07 -4.70 -20.23
CA PRO A 87 12.02 -4.59 -21.23
C PRO A 87 11.25 -5.91 -21.38
N VAL A 88 9.96 -5.83 -21.74
CA VAL A 88 9.15 -7.02 -22.05
C VAL A 88 9.72 -7.73 -23.29
N PRO A 89 9.97 -9.05 -23.22
CA PRO A 89 10.36 -9.88 -24.36
C PRO A 89 9.34 -9.81 -25.51
N ASP A 90 9.81 -9.86 -26.76
CA ASP A 90 8.96 -9.67 -27.94
C ASP A 90 7.84 -10.73 -28.06
N ASP A 91 8.13 -11.96 -27.67
CA ASP A 91 7.20 -13.09 -27.62
C ASP A 91 6.08 -12.90 -26.57
N LEU A 92 6.33 -12.09 -25.53
CA LEU A 92 5.37 -11.79 -24.48
C LEU A 92 4.58 -10.49 -24.70
N ARG A 93 4.96 -9.66 -25.67
CA ARG A 93 4.30 -8.36 -25.91
C ARG A 93 2.81 -8.50 -26.16
N GLU A 94 2.43 -9.46 -27.02
CA GLU A 94 1.03 -9.65 -27.36
C GLU A 94 0.22 -10.12 -26.14
N ARG A 95 0.78 -11.06 -25.36
CA ARG A 95 0.16 -11.55 -24.12
C ARG A 95 -0.01 -10.41 -23.11
N ALA A 96 1.03 -9.62 -22.89
CA ALA A 96 0.98 -8.47 -21.99
C ALA A 96 -0.05 -7.41 -22.45
N ALA A 97 -0.14 -7.15 -23.76
CA ALA A 97 -1.11 -6.22 -24.30
C ALA A 97 -2.56 -6.70 -24.09
N ARG A 98 -2.85 -7.97 -24.37
CA ARG A 98 -4.19 -8.56 -24.12
C ARG A 98 -4.54 -8.53 -22.63
N LEU A 99 -3.59 -8.87 -21.77
CA LEU A 99 -3.77 -8.81 -20.32
C LEU A 99 -4.09 -7.38 -19.86
N LEU A 100 -3.38 -6.37 -20.36
CA LEU A 100 -3.65 -4.98 -20.01
C LEU A 100 -5.05 -4.55 -20.43
N GLN A 101 -5.49 -4.91 -21.64
CA GLN A 101 -6.85 -4.59 -22.08
C GLN A 101 -7.91 -5.26 -21.19
N HIS A 102 -7.67 -6.51 -20.81
CA HIS A 102 -8.55 -7.23 -19.89
C HIS A 102 -8.57 -6.59 -18.50
N GLN A 103 -7.41 -6.21 -17.96
CA GLN A 103 -7.29 -5.48 -16.70
C GLN A 103 -8.09 -4.19 -16.70
N LEU A 104 -8.05 -3.41 -17.78
CA LEU A 104 -8.82 -2.17 -17.89
C LEU A 104 -10.33 -2.43 -17.88
N ALA A 105 -10.80 -3.41 -18.66
CA ALA A 105 -12.21 -3.78 -18.69
C ALA A 105 -12.72 -4.26 -17.30
N VAL A 106 -11.92 -5.07 -16.60
CA VAL A 106 -12.24 -5.54 -15.25
C VAL A 106 -12.22 -4.41 -14.24
N ALA A 107 -11.25 -3.48 -14.34
CA ALA A 107 -11.17 -2.32 -13.47
C ALA A 107 -12.39 -1.40 -13.63
N GLU A 108 -12.85 -1.17 -14.87
CA GLU A 108 -14.07 -0.40 -15.14
C GLU A 108 -15.30 -1.03 -14.48
N ALA A 109 -15.50 -2.33 -14.70
CA ALA A 109 -16.60 -3.08 -14.09
C ALA A 109 -16.54 -3.07 -12.55
N LEU A 110 -15.33 -3.18 -11.99
CA LEU A 110 -15.10 -3.14 -10.55
C LEU A 110 -15.50 -1.79 -9.95
N VAL A 111 -15.06 -0.68 -10.56
CA VAL A 111 -15.40 0.68 -10.12
C VAL A 111 -16.92 0.90 -10.17
N GLU A 112 -17.57 0.47 -11.24
CA GLU A 112 -19.02 0.57 -11.37
C GLU A 112 -19.74 -0.15 -10.21
N ARG A 113 -19.34 -1.40 -9.91
CA ARG A 113 -19.92 -2.17 -8.81
C ARG A 113 -19.70 -1.53 -7.44
N ILE A 114 -18.51 -1.00 -7.18
CA ILE A 114 -18.20 -0.31 -5.92
C ILE A 114 -19.12 0.91 -5.75
N THR A 115 -19.22 1.76 -6.78
CA THR A 115 -20.05 2.97 -6.71
C THR A 115 -21.54 2.66 -6.61
N GLN A 116 -22.03 1.62 -7.31
CA GLN A 116 -23.41 1.17 -7.19
C GLN A 116 -23.73 0.72 -5.75
N SER A 117 -22.84 -0.05 -5.14
CA SER A 117 -23.00 -0.54 -3.77
C SER A 117 -22.99 0.59 -2.73
N GLN A 118 -22.13 1.60 -2.91
CA GLN A 118 -22.10 2.77 -2.03
C GLN A 118 -23.41 3.56 -2.11
N LYS A 119 -23.92 3.84 -3.31
CA LYS A 119 -25.22 4.53 -3.51
C LYS A 119 -26.37 3.79 -2.84
N GLN A 120 -26.39 2.46 -2.90
CA GLN A 120 -27.40 1.64 -2.23
C GLN A 120 -27.32 1.77 -0.71
N ARG A 121 -26.11 1.74 -0.13
CA ARG A 121 -25.90 1.94 1.31
C ARG A 121 -26.33 3.33 1.76
N ASP A 122 -25.97 4.37 1.02
CA ASP A 122 -26.36 5.75 1.33
C ASP A 122 -27.88 5.96 1.27
N LEU A 123 -28.54 5.36 0.29
CA LEU A 123 -30.00 5.38 0.18
C LEU A 123 -30.65 4.67 1.37
N ALA A 124 -30.17 3.47 1.72
CA ALA A 124 -30.66 2.71 2.86
C ALA A 124 -30.50 3.51 4.17
N ALA A 125 -29.33 4.14 4.38
CA ALA A 125 -29.08 4.97 5.55
C ALA A 125 -30.06 6.16 5.63
N ARG A 126 -30.32 6.85 4.52
CA ARG A 126 -31.30 7.95 4.47
C ARG A 126 -32.72 7.49 4.81
N MET A 127 -33.12 6.30 4.36
CA MET A 127 -34.42 5.72 4.72
C MET A 127 -34.48 5.34 6.20
N SER A 128 -33.39 4.80 6.77
CA SER A 128 -33.32 4.42 8.19
C SER A 128 -33.41 5.63 9.14
N TYR A 129 -32.92 6.80 8.74
CA TYR A 129 -32.99 8.04 9.53
C TYR A 129 -34.12 8.98 9.11
N GLY A 130 -35.16 8.48 8.42
CA GLY A 130 -36.31 9.28 8.01
C GLY A 130 -36.99 9.99 9.21
N PRO A 131 -37.53 11.21 9.03
CA PRO A 131 -38.08 12.00 10.12
C PRO A 131 -39.17 11.21 10.86
N SER A 132 -39.12 11.21 12.20
CA SER A 132 -40.18 10.62 13.03
C SER A 132 -41.51 11.17 12.55
N ARG A 133 -42.45 10.28 12.19
CA ARG A 133 -43.81 10.66 11.80
C ARG A 133 -44.32 11.76 12.74
N PRO A 134 -44.83 12.89 12.25
CA PRO A 134 -45.38 13.92 13.12
C PRO A 134 -46.44 13.28 14.01
N VAL A 135 -46.20 13.25 15.32
CA VAL A 135 -47.20 12.82 16.29
C VAL A 135 -48.27 13.91 16.26
N ALA A 136 -49.53 13.51 16.06
CA ALA A 136 -50.64 14.45 16.04
C ALA A 136 -50.73 15.14 17.41
N SER A 137 -50.27 16.39 17.49
CA SER A 137 -50.42 17.23 18.68
C SER A 137 -51.77 17.93 18.59
N PHE A 138 -52.70 17.56 19.47
CA PHE A 138 -53.94 18.30 19.65
C PHE A 138 -53.66 19.53 20.52
N ILE A 139 -54.08 20.71 20.04
CA ILE A 139 -54.11 21.95 20.83
C ILE A 139 -55.54 22.13 21.30
N ASP A 140 -55.76 22.05 22.61
CA ASP A 140 -57.04 22.40 23.24
C ASP A 140 -57.09 23.91 23.40
N GLN A 141 -58.04 24.56 22.73
CA GLN A 141 -58.26 26.00 22.85
C GLN A 141 -59.48 26.21 23.75
N ALA A 142 -59.22 26.58 25.01
CA ALA A 142 -60.27 27.00 25.94
C ALA A 142 -60.80 28.39 25.54
N LEU A 143 -62.13 28.48 25.45
CA LEU A 143 -62.93 29.67 25.15
C LEU A 143 -62.87 30.73 26.25
#